data_AF-K0B5W2-F1
#
_entry.id   AF-K0B5W2-F1
#
_cell.length_a   1.000
_cell.length_b   1.000
_cell.length_c   1.000
_cell.angle_alpha   90.00
_cell.angle_beta   90.00
_cell.angle_gamma   90.00
#
_symmetry.space_group_name_H-M   'P 1'
#
loop_
_entity.id
_entity.type
_entity.pdbx_description
1 polymer ?
#
loop_
_entity_poly.entity_id
_entity_poly.type
_entity_poly.pdbx_seq_one_letter_code
_entity_poly.pdbx_strand_id
1 'polypeptide(L)'
;MSLIKFNVIDEFKTYLENNVVETKKELEKISKIAGEKLRSQEKELENDKEFLSIKEKLEDKSDEKKTKKTKKQTSSNWIKYNSLNLYNGMGIKGELELYFKEIESLKIKLEKLQSAKETLDGLVSKGLKNNLNSIVYEDGGQFEIALLKNSKEVREKFKFKTEFTVPAKLEKPLFVESLLK
;
A
#
# COMPACT_ATOMS: atom_id res chain seq x y z
N MET A 1 10.29 7.90 -6.03
CA MET A 1 9.89 8.92 -5.06
C MET A 1 9.04 9.94 -5.77
N SER A 2 7.80 10.11 -5.33
CA SER A 2 6.86 11.09 -5.89
C SER A 2 6.10 11.76 -4.75
N LEU A 3 5.79 13.05 -4.92
CA LEU A 3 4.97 13.82 -4.01
C LEU A 3 3.69 14.21 -4.73
N ILE A 4 2.55 13.74 -4.24
CA ILE A 4 1.25 13.84 -4.91
C ILE A 4 0.26 14.53 -3.98
N LYS A 5 -0.55 15.44 -4.54
CA LYS A 5 -1.61 16.12 -3.80
C LYS A 5 -2.96 15.58 -4.26
N PHE A 6 -3.80 15.23 -3.30
CA PHE A 6 -5.18 14.81 -3.52
C PHE A 6 -6.12 15.81 -2.84
N ASN A 7 -7.17 16.21 -3.54
CA ASN A 7 -8.19 17.10 -2.99
C ASN A 7 -9.17 16.35 -2.10
N VAL A 8 -9.36 15.06 -2.37
CA VAL A 8 -10.28 14.17 -1.65
C VAL A 8 -9.58 12.85 -1.40
N ILE A 9 -9.81 12.23 -0.24
CA ILE A 9 -9.20 10.94 0.11
C ILE A 9 -9.63 9.83 -0.85
N ASP A 10 -10.84 9.91 -1.40
CA ASP A 10 -11.31 8.98 -2.42
C ASP A 10 -10.43 9.01 -3.67
N GLU A 11 -9.86 10.16 -4.06
CA GLU A 11 -8.90 10.23 -5.16
C GLU A 11 -7.62 9.43 -4.85
N PHE A 12 -7.15 9.51 -3.59
CA PHE A 12 -6.01 8.71 -3.15
C PHE A 12 -6.33 7.21 -3.15
N LYS A 13 -7.55 6.83 -2.76
CA LYS A 13 -8.01 5.44 -2.83
C LYS A 13 -8.03 4.94 -4.28
N THR A 14 -8.61 5.71 -5.20
CA THR A 14 -8.61 5.37 -6.63
C THR A 14 -7.19 5.28 -7.20
N TYR A 15 -6.28 6.17 -6.76
CA TYR A 15 -4.86 6.10 -7.11
C TYR A 15 -4.23 4.77 -6.67
N LEU A 16 -4.46 4.33 -5.44
CA LEU A 16 -3.95 3.03 -4.96
C LEU A 16 -4.54 1.86 -5.76
N GLU A 17 -5.85 1.90 -6.05
CA GLU A 17 -6.52 0.86 -6.84
C GLU A 17 -5.96 0.75 -8.26
N ASN A 18 -5.76 1.88 -8.93
CA ASN A 18 -5.18 1.91 -10.27
C ASN A 18 -3.75 1.36 -10.27
N ASN A 19 -2.92 1.77 -9.30
CA ASN A 19 -1.56 1.25 -9.16
C ASN A 19 -1.53 -0.26 -8.89
N VAL A 20 -2.46 -0.80 -8.11
CA VAL A 20 -2.59 -2.26 -7.92
C VAL A 20 -2.90 -2.95 -9.24
N VAL A 21 -3.85 -2.42 -10.02
CA VAL A 21 -4.24 -3.00 -11.32
C VAL A 21 -3.08 -2.93 -12.32
N GLU A 22 -2.38 -1.81 -12.39
CA GLU A 22 -1.22 -1.62 -13.27
C GLU A 22 -0.06 -2.53 -12.88
N THR A 23 0.31 -2.58 -11.60
CA THR A 23 1.37 -3.45 -11.10
C THR A 23 1.05 -4.93 -11.35
N LYS A 24 -0.21 -5.35 -11.23
CA LYS A 24 -0.65 -6.71 -11.60
C LYS A 24 -0.45 -7.01 -13.07
N LYS A 25 -0.86 -6.08 -13.95
CA LYS A 25 -0.67 -6.23 -15.41
C LYS A 25 0.81 -6.31 -15.77
N GLU A 26 1.66 -5.51 -15.14
CA GLU A 26 3.12 -5.56 -15.35
C GLU A 26 3.71 -6.89 -14.89
N LEU A 27 3.32 -7.35 -13.70
CA LEU A 27 3.74 -8.63 -13.16
C LEU A 27 3.36 -9.80 -14.09
N GLU A 28 2.13 -9.82 -14.61
CA GLU A 28 1.66 -10.85 -15.55
C GLU A 28 2.46 -10.81 -16.86
N LYS A 29 2.69 -9.63 -17.42
CA LYS A 29 3.48 -9.47 -18.65
C LYS A 29 4.90 -10.00 -18.47
N ILE A 30 5.57 -9.60 -17.40
CA ILE A 30 6.97 -10.00 -17.13
C ILE A 30 7.04 -11.50 -16.82
N SER A 31 6.09 -12.04 -16.05
CA SER A 31 5.97 -13.47 -15.79
C SER A 31 5.76 -14.27 -17.09
N LYS A 32 4.92 -13.77 -17.99
CA LYS A 32 4.69 -14.40 -19.30
C LYS A 32 5.95 -14.38 -20.16
N ILE A 33 6.64 -13.24 -20.25
CA ILE A 33 7.91 -13.12 -20.98
C ILE A 33 8.94 -14.10 -20.42
N ALA A 34 9.11 -14.15 -19.09
CA ALA A 34 10.04 -15.05 -18.45
C ALA A 34 9.71 -16.53 -18.73
N GLY A 35 8.42 -16.89 -18.65
CA GLY A 35 7.96 -18.25 -18.91
C GLY A 35 8.04 -18.66 -20.39
N GLU A 36 7.72 -17.76 -21.32
CA GLU A 36 7.92 -17.98 -22.76
C GLU A 36 9.38 -18.19 -23.08
N LYS A 37 10.25 -17.33 -22.54
CA LYS A 37 11.69 -17.42 -22.76
C LYS A 37 12.29 -18.72 -22.23
N LEU A 38 11.85 -19.15 -21.05
CA LEU A 38 12.25 -20.42 -20.46
C LEU A 38 11.84 -21.61 -21.35
N ARG A 39 10.63 -21.62 -21.90
CA ARG A 39 10.13 -22.70 -22.78
C ARG A 39 10.75 -22.67 -24.18
N SER A 40 10.96 -21.50 -24.75
CA SER A 40 11.53 -21.34 -26.10
C SER A 40 12.98 -21.83 -26.16
N GLN A 41 13.71 -21.68 -25.06
CA GLN A 41 15.13 -22.01 -25.00
C GLN A 41 15.40 -23.37 -24.35
N GLU A 42 14.36 -24.04 -23.85
CA GLU A 42 14.41 -25.39 -23.28
C GLU A 42 14.95 -26.43 -24.28
N LYS A 43 14.61 -26.30 -25.57
CA LYS A 43 15.10 -27.21 -26.62
C LYS A 43 16.55 -26.95 -27.04
N GLU A 44 17.03 -25.72 -26.93
CA GLU A 44 18.42 -25.36 -27.26
C GLU A 44 19.38 -25.60 -26.09
N LEU A 45 18.85 -25.62 -24.86
CA LEU A 45 19.62 -25.72 -23.62
C LEU A 45 19.38 -27.04 -22.84
N GLU A 46 18.74 -28.04 -23.46
CA GLU A 46 18.38 -29.31 -22.82
C GLU A 46 19.60 -30.06 -22.24
N ASN A 47 20.79 -29.84 -22.81
CA ASN A 47 22.08 -30.38 -22.34
C ASN A 47 22.95 -29.34 -21.60
N ASP A 48 22.48 -28.09 -21.47
CA ASP A 48 23.24 -27.05 -20.78
C ASP A 48 23.04 -27.20 -19.26
N LYS A 49 24.13 -27.53 -18.56
CA LYS A 49 24.16 -27.63 -17.09
C LYS A 49 23.63 -26.36 -16.43
N GLU A 50 23.76 -25.22 -17.09
CA GLU A 50 23.32 -23.94 -16.57
C GLU A 50 21.79 -23.79 -16.59
N PHE A 51 21.11 -24.33 -17.59
CA PHE A 51 19.64 -24.28 -17.70
C PHE A 51 18.97 -25.29 -16.77
N LEU A 52 19.53 -26.49 -16.65
CA LEU A 52 19.07 -27.52 -15.72
C LEU A 52 19.06 -27.02 -14.27
N SER A 53 20.07 -26.26 -13.84
CA SER A 53 20.12 -25.70 -12.47
C SER A 53 19.04 -24.64 -12.20
N ILE A 54 18.58 -23.93 -13.23
CA ILE A 54 17.51 -22.93 -13.09
C ILE A 54 16.15 -23.64 -13.06
N LYS A 55 15.95 -24.64 -13.91
CA LYS A 55 14.74 -25.47 -13.95
C LYS A 55 14.52 -26.23 -12.65
N GLU A 56 15.57 -26.87 -12.12
CA GLU A 56 15.53 -27.60 -10.84
C GLU A 56 15.11 -26.69 -9.67
N LYS A 57 15.66 -25.46 -9.59
CA LYS A 57 15.25 -24.46 -8.58
C LYS A 57 13.83 -23.92 -8.74
N LEU A 58 13.23 -24.08 -9.92
CA LEU A 58 11.84 -23.69 -10.20
C LEU A 58 10.87 -24.83 -9.89
N GLU A 59 11.26 -26.09 -10.16
CA GLU A 59 10.46 -27.28 -9.90
C GLU A 59 10.46 -27.69 -8.41
N ASP A 60 11.56 -27.50 -7.67
CA ASP A 60 11.67 -27.80 -6.23
C ASP A 60 10.87 -26.85 -5.30
N LYS A 61 10.00 -25.98 -5.84
CA LYS A 61 9.09 -25.13 -5.05
C LYS A 61 7.73 -25.76 -4.77
N SER A 62 7.55 -27.06 -5.04
CA SER A 62 6.45 -27.86 -4.51
C SER A 62 6.96 -28.80 -3.41
N ASP A 63 6.57 -28.50 -2.17
CA ASP A 63 6.62 -29.38 -0.99
C ASP A 63 8.00 -29.79 -0.42
N GLU A 64 8.47 -29.10 0.63
CA GLU A 64 8.51 -29.65 2.01
C GLU A 64 9.38 -28.84 2.99
N LYS A 65 9.05 -29.01 4.27
CA LYS A 65 9.56 -28.34 5.46
C LYS A 65 11.05 -28.63 5.78
N LYS A 66 11.69 -27.58 6.32
CA LYS A 66 12.75 -27.55 7.37
C LYS A 66 14.19 -27.99 7.03
N THR A 67 15.05 -26.99 7.25
CA THR A 67 16.40 -27.03 7.86
C THR A 67 17.53 -27.76 7.14
N LYS A 68 18.45 -26.97 6.57
CA LYS A 68 19.88 -27.00 6.91
C LYS A 68 20.57 -25.71 6.45
N LYS A 69 21.42 -25.15 7.32
CA LYS A 69 22.26 -23.97 7.09
C LYS A 69 23.08 -24.16 5.81
N THR A 70 22.70 -23.49 4.72
CA THR A 70 23.50 -23.46 3.50
C THR A 70 24.59 -22.41 3.66
N LYS A 71 25.85 -22.87 3.72
CA LYS A 71 27.04 -22.04 3.53
C LYS A 71 26.84 -21.17 2.28
N LYS A 72 27.07 -19.86 2.44
CA LYS A 72 27.18 -18.89 1.34
C LYS A 72 28.21 -19.39 0.32
N GLN A 73 27.75 -20.00 -0.78
CA GLN A 73 28.55 -20.17 -1.97
C GLN A 73 28.33 -18.92 -2.83
N THR A 74 28.99 -17.82 -2.45
CA THR A 74 29.05 -16.60 -3.26
C THR A 74 30.11 -16.77 -4.33
N SER A 75 29.74 -17.41 -5.43
CA SER A 75 30.24 -17.02 -6.75
C SER A 75 29.03 -16.51 -7.53
N SER A 76 28.48 -15.36 -7.13
CA SER A 76 27.53 -14.67 -7.99
C SER A 76 28.29 -14.23 -9.23
N ASN A 77 27.87 -14.67 -10.42
CA ASN A 77 28.43 -14.19 -11.68
C ASN A 77 28.27 -12.67 -11.84
N TRP A 78 27.56 -11.98 -10.94
CA TRP A 78 27.45 -10.53 -10.92
C TRP A 78 28.73 -9.83 -10.43
N ILE A 79 29.33 -9.02 -11.29
CA ILE A 79 30.42 -8.08 -10.98
C ILE A 79 29.81 -6.71 -10.70
N LYS A 80 30.06 -6.18 -9.50
CA LYS A 80 29.69 -4.79 -9.16
C LYS A 80 30.77 -3.83 -9.66
N TYR A 81 30.38 -2.84 -10.44
CA TYR A 81 31.21 -1.74 -10.89
C TYR A 81 30.53 -0.40 -10.57
N ASN A 82 31.00 0.28 -9.53
CA ASN A 82 30.38 1.48 -8.97
C ASN A 82 28.87 1.28 -8.70
N SER A 83 28.03 1.94 -9.51
CA SER A 83 26.56 1.91 -9.43
C SER A 83 25.93 0.83 -10.31
N LEU A 84 26.72 0.07 -11.08
CA LEU A 84 26.25 -0.96 -12.00
C LEU A 84 26.58 -2.35 -11.47
N ASN A 85 25.71 -3.31 -11.77
CA ASN A 85 25.99 -4.73 -11.59
C ASN A 85 25.94 -5.40 -12.97
N LEU A 86 27.05 -5.97 -13.40
CA LEU A 86 27.23 -6.63 -14.69
C LEU A 86 27.25 -8.13 -14.50
N TYR A 87 26.51 -8.86 -15.33
CA TYR A 87 26.59 -10.32 -15.33
C TYR A 87 27.86 -10.76 -16.05
N ASN A 88 28.75 -11.45 -15.34
CA ASN A 88 29.95 -12.09 -15.88
C ASN A 88 29.58 -13.46 -16.44
N GLY A 89 29.02 -13.43 -17.64
CA GLY A 89 28.59 -14.60 -18.39
C GLY A 89 27.84 -14.15 -19.64
N MET A 90 27.83 -15.01 -20.65
CA MET A 90 27.05 -14.80 -21.87
C MET A 90 25.98 -15.87 -21.91
N GLY A 91 24.71 -15.49 -21.98
CA GLY A 91 23.61 -16.45 -21.99
C GLY A 91 22.39 -16.00 -21.20
N ILE A 92 21.42 -16.90 -21.13
CA ILE A 92 20.03 -16.60 -20.72
C ILE A 92 19.87 -16.51 -19.20
N LYS A 93 20.81 -17.10 -18.45
CA LYS A 93 20.76 -17.12 -16.98
C LYS A 93 20.76 -15.73 -16.35
N GLY A 94 21.65 -14.84 -16.80
CA GLY A 94 21.69 -13.47 -16.29
C GLY A 94 20.40 -12.70 -16.59
N GLU A 95 19.81 -12.93 -17.76
CA GLU A 95 18.54 -12.32 -18.14
C GLU A 95 17.36 -12.85 -17.33
N LEU A 96 17.28 -14.19 -17.15
CA LEU A 96 16.26 -14.82 -16.30
C LEU A 96 16.39 -14.39 -14.83
N GLU A 97 17.61 -14.31 -14.29
CA GLU A 97 17.85 -13.80 -12.94
C GLU A 97 17.32 -12.36 -12.78
N LEU A 98 17.45 -11.50 -13.80
CA LEU A 98 16.87 -10.15 -13.79
C LEU A 98 15.33 -10.19 -13.85
N TYR A 99 14.73 -11.04 -14.70
CA TYR A 99 13.28 -11.19 -14.74
C TYR A 99 12.72 -11.68 -13.39
N PHE A 100 13.36 -12.66 -12.75
CA PHE A 100 12.92 -13.14 -11.44
C PHE A 100 13.05 -12.07 -10.37
N LYS A 101 14.15 -11.31 -10.39
CA LYS A 101 14.33 -10.19 -9.47
C LYS A 101 13.24 -9.13 -9.63
N GLU A 102 12.84 -8.83 -10.87
CA GLU A 102 11.76 -7.89 -11.16
C GLU A 102 10.39 -8.45 -10.76
N ILE A 103 10.14 -9.74 -10.97
CA ILE A 103 8.91 -10.41 -10.50
C ILE A 103 8.81 -10.35 -8.98
N GLU A 104 9.90 -10.59 -8.26
CA GLU A 104 9.94 -10.48 -6.80
C GLU A 104 9.73 -9.04 -6.33
N SER A 105 10.38 -8.06 -6.96
CA SER A 105 10.21 -6.65 -6.62
C SER A 105 8.77 -6.18 -6.83
N LEU A 106 8.14 -6.57 -7.95
CA LEU A 106 6.75 -6.25 -8.26
C LEU A 106 5.76 -6.93 -7.30
N LYS A 107 6.02 -8.18 -6.89
CA LYS A 107 5.21 -8.86 -5.87
C LYS A 107 5.24 -8.13 -4.54
N ILE A 108 6.43 -7.73 -4.08
CA ILE A 108 6.59 -6.95 -2.84
C ILE A 108 5.87 -5.61 -2.96
N LYS A 109 6.00 -4.91 -4.10
CA LYS A 109 5.31 -3.64 -4.36
C LYS A 109 3.78 -3.81 -4.29
N LEU A 110 3.26 -4.89 -4.89
CA LEU A 110 1.84 -5.21 -4.89
C LEU A 110 1.31 -5.46 -3.48
N GLU A 111 2.02 -6.24 -2.68
CA GLU A 111 1.65 -6.51 -1.28
C GLU A 111 1.60 -5.21 -0.46
N LYS A 112 2.60 -4.33 -0.62
CA LYS A 112 2.62 -3.01 0.03
C LYS A 112 1.43 -2.14 -0.38
N LEU A 113 1.15 -2.04 -1.68
CA LEU A 113 0.01 -1.27 -2.20
C LEU A 113 -1.33 -1.79 -1.64
N GLN A 114 -1.47 -3.11 -1.54
CA GLN A 114 -2.68 -3.74 -1.01
C GLN A 114 -2.84 -3.48 0.50
N SER A 115 -1.76 -3.59 1.27
CA SER A 115 -1.77 -3.25 2.71
C SER A 115 -2.07 -1.76 2.96
N ALA A 116 -1.58 -0.86 2.10
CA ALA A 116 -1.86 0.57 2.18
C ALA A 116 -3.34 0.86 1.90
N LYS A 117 -3.93 0.20 0.90
CA LYS A 117 -5.36 0.30 0.60
C LYS A 117 -6.21 -0.16 1.78
N GLU A 118 -5.92 -1.33 2.33
CA GLU A 118 -6.66 -1.87 3.49
C GLU A 118 -6.54 -0.95 4.71
N THR A 119 -5.36 -0.37 4.94
CA THR A 119 -5.14 0.61 6.01
C THR A 119 -5.98 1.87 5.77
N LEU A 120 -6.02 2.38 4.54
CA LEU A 120 -6.84 3.55 4.19
C LEU A 120 -8.33 3.28 4.38
N ASP A 121 -8.83 2.12 3.93
CA ASP A 121 -10.22 1.69 4.13
C ASP A 121 -10.55 1.54 5.63
N GLY A 122 -9.60 1.00 6.41
CA GLY A 122 -9.68 0.93 7.87
C GLY A 122 -9.73 2.30 8.54
N LEU A 123 -9.03 3.31 8.00
CA LEU A 123 -9.08 4.68 8.52
C LEU A 123 -10.40 5.38 8.15
N VAL A 124 -10.88 5.21 6.93
CA VAL A 124 -12.17 5.76 6.46
C VAL A 124 -13.31 5.21 7.31
N SER A 125 -13.34 3.89 7.55
CA SER A 125 -14.35 3.26 8.43
C SER A 125 -14.29 3.72 9.88
N LYS A 126 -13.10 4.11 10.39
CA LYS A 126 -12.91 4.68 11.73
C LYS A 126 -13.26 6.17 11.83
N GLY A 127 -13.72 6.80 10.74
CA GLY A 127 -14.20 8.18 10.74
C GLY A 127 -13.26 9.19 10.10
N LEU A 128 -12.24 8.74 9.35
CA LEU A 128 -11.51 9.64 8.46
C LEU A 128 -12.45 10.14 7.36
N LYS A 129 -12.68 11.46 7.32
CA LYS A 129 -13.62 12.06 6.37
C LYS A 129 -13.05 12.03 4.95
N ASN A 130 -13.85 11.59 3.98
CA ASN A 130 -13.42 11.50 2.58
C ASN A 130 -13.07 12.87 1.99
N ASN A 131 -13.73 13.94 2.41
CA ASN A 131 -13.58 15.30 1.86
C ASN A 131 -12.34 16.07 2.36
N LEU A 132 -11.34 15.37 2.90
CA LEU A 132 -10.10 15.98 3.36
C LEU A 132 -9.05 16.02 2.25
N ASN A 133 -8.43 17.19 2.09
CA ASN A 133 -7.26 17.33 1.25
C ASN A 133 -6.10 16.57 1.88
N SER A 134 -5.28 15.90 1.06
CA SER A 134 -4.08 15.21 1.53
C SER A 134 -2.89 15.44 0.60
N ILE A 135 -1.70 15.40 1.17
CA ILE A 135 -0.46 15.28 0.42
C ILE A 135 0.18 13.95 0.80
N VAL A 136 0.61 13.21 -0.22
CA VAL A 136 1.16 11.87 -0.07
C VAL A 136 2.55 11.84 -0.68
N TYR A 137 3.52 11.41 0.11
CA TYR A 137 4.84 11.07 -0.38
C TYR A 137 4.92 9.55 -0.56
N GLU A 138 5.31 9.11 -1.74
CA GLU A 138 5.49 7.70 -2.09
C GLU A 138 6.97 7.37 -2.29
N ASP A 139 7.47 6.43 -1.50
CA ASP A 139 8.80 5.85 -1.68
C ASP A 139 8.76 4.32 -1.65
N GLY A 140 8.99 3.67 -2.80
CA GLY A 140 9.11 2.21 -2.89
C GLY A 140 7.94 1.42 -2.29
N GLY A 141 6.72 1.96 -2.35
CA GLY A 141 5.51 1.39 -1.77
C GLY A 141 5.26 1.74 -0.30
N GLN A 142 6.07 2.61 0.31
CA GLN A 142 5.73 3.28 1.57
C GLN A 142 5.03 4.60 1.27
N PHE A 143 3.97 4.87 2.02
CA PHE A 143 3.14 6.07 1.84
C PHE A 143 3.14 6.89 3.13
N GLU A 144 3.62 8.12 3.04
CA GLU A 144 3.50 9.10 4.12
C GLU A 144 2.40 10.10 3.76
N ILE A 145 1.40 10.23 4.63
CA ILE A 145 0.19 11.03 4.37
C ILE A 145 0.12 12.17 5.36
N ALA A 146 0.03 13.41 4.86
CA ALA A 146 -0.30 14.57 5.68
C ALA A 146 -1.67 15.12 5.25
N LEU A 147 -2.60 15.20 6.21
CA LEU A 147 -3.93 15.79 6.01
C LEU A 147 -3.85 17.31 6.10
N LEU A 148 -4.34 17.98 5.06
CA LEU A 148 -4.31 19.42 4.95
C LEU A 148 -5.67 20.00 5.39
N LYS A 149 -5.64 21.03 6.23
CA LYS A 149 -6.87 21.75 6.58
C LYS A 149 -7.39 22.46 5.34
N ASN A 150 -8.65 22.21 5.00
CA ASN A 150 -9.34 23.01 3.99
C ASN A 150 -9.61 24.40 4.60
N SER A 151 -8.89 25.43 4.16
CA SER A 151 -9.06 26.81 4.66
C SER A 151 -10.43 27.41 4.28
N LYS A 152 -11.20 26.74 3.41
CA LYS A 152 -12.52 27.15 2.95
C LYS A 152 -13.70 26.61 3.77
N GLU A 153 -13.50 25.63 4.66
CA GLU A 153 -14.56 25.25 5.60
C GLU A 153 -14.62 26.28 6.72
N VAL A 154 -15.52 27.26 6.58
CA VAL A 154 -15.95 28.10 7.70
C VAL A 154 -16.49 27.14 8.76
N ARG A 155 -15.69 26.86 9.79
CA ARG A 155 -16.17 26.11 10.95
C ARG A 155 -17.30 26.92 11.55
N GLU A 156 -18.54 26.46 11.36
CA GLU A 156 -19.67 26.98 12.11
C GLU A 156 -19.31 26.85 13.59
N LYS A 157 -19.16 28.00 14.26
CA LYS A 157 -18.92 28.02 15.70
C LYS A 157 -20.17 27.41 16.33
N PHE A 158 -20.01 26.22 16.91
CA PHE A 158 -21.06 25.55 17.67
C PHE A 158 -21.61 26.52 18.72
N LYS A 159 -22.86 26.96 18.52
CA LYS A 159 -23.57 27.80 19.48
C LYS A 159 -24.51 26.90 20.26
N PHE A 160 -24.06 26.49 21.45
CA PHE A 160 -24.93 25.83 22.41
C PHE A 160 -25.78 26.89 23.10
N LYS A 161 -27.11 26.81 22.92
CA LYS A 161 -28.07 27.67 23.62
C LYS A 161 -28.97 26.78 24.47
N THR A 162 -28.86 26.90 25.79
CA THR A 162 -29.77 26.28 26.74
C THR A 162 -30.75 27.32 27.24
N GLU A 163 -32.03 27.08 27.02
CA GLU A 163 -33.12 27.84 27.63
C GLU A 163 -33.72 26.98 28.74
N PHE A 164 -33.81 27.55 29.94
CA PHE A 164 -34.42 26.91 31.10
C PHE A 164 -35.61 27.75 31.54
N THR A 165 -36.78 27.13 31.61
CA THR A 165 -38.03 27.78 32.01
C THR A 165 -38.41 27.31 33.40
N VAL A 166 -38.47 28.23 34.37
CA VAL A 166 -38.99 27.97 35.71
C VAL A 166 -40.43 28.47 35.78
N PRO A 167 -41.41 27.63 36.16
CA PRO A 167 -42.75 28.12 36.46
C PRO A 167 -42.72 28.97 37.72
N ALA A 168 -43.12 30.24 37.61
CA ALA A 168 -43.29 31.12 38.76
C ALA A 168 -44.44 30.60 39.65
N LYS A 169 -44.12 30.12 40.85
CA LYS A 169 -45.13 29.93 41.89
C LYS A 169 -45.51 31.30 42.45
N LEU A 170 -46.69 31.79 42.08
CA LEU A 170 -47.34 32.92 42.76
C LEU A 170 -47.74 32.44 44.16
N GLU A 171 -46.96 32.80 45.18
CA GLU A 171 -47.44 32.71 46.56
C GLU A 171 -48.56 33.74 46.73
N LYS A 172 -49.73 33.27 47.18
CA LYS A 172 -50.87 34.13 47.49
C LYS A 172 -50.46 35.12 48.60
N PRO A 173 -50.82 36.41 48.50
CA PRO A 173 -50.56 37.35 49.58
C PRO A 173 -51.40 36.97 50.82
N LEU A 174 -50.72 36.73 51.94
CA LEU A 174 -51.33 36.67 53.27
C LEU A 174 -51.65 38.10 53.71
N PHE A 175 -52.76 38.66 53.24
CA PHE A 175 -53.38 39.81 53.92
C PHE A 175 -54.65 39.32 54.62
N VAL A 176 -54.55 39.29 55.95
CA VAL A 176 -55.65 39.08 56.88
C VAL A 176 -56.41 40.40 56.97
N GLU A 177 -57.56 40.51 56.33
CA GLU A 177 -58.56 41.52 56.72
C GLU A 177 -59.32 40.99 57.95
N SER A 178 -58.70 41.12 59.11
CA SER A 178 -59.46 41.32 60.34
C SER A 178 -59.52 42.83 60.56
N LEU A 179 -60.74 43.37 60.46
CA LEU A 179 -61.28 44.56 61.13
C LEU A 179 -62.27 45.26 60.20
N LEU A 180 -63.56 44.97 60.39
CA LEU A 180 -64.57 46.01 60.48
C LEU A 180 -65.70 45.48 61.37
N LYS A 181 -66.00 46.30 62.37
CA LYS A 181 -67.03 46.15 63.41
C LYS A 181 -68.43 46.02 62.84
#